data_AF-A0A428XWH5-F1
#
_entry.id   AF-A0A428XWH5-F1
#
_cell.length_a   1.000
_cell.length_b   1.000
_cell.length_c   1.000
_cell.angle_alpha   90.00
_cell.angle_beta   90.00
_cell.angle_gamma   90.00
#
_symmetry.space_group_name_H-M   'P 1'
#
loop_
_entity.id
_entity.type
_entity.pdbx_description
1 polymer ?
#
loop_
_entity_poly.entity_id
_entity_poly.type
_entity_poly.pdbx_seq_one_letter_code
_entity_poly.pdbx_strand_id
1 'polypeptide(L)'
;MVAAVEQLLLFAADAPGSPLSDAPAWATAVQETGRRLAELAAAGTLTRGLRAVITHHLMFLFNRHGVSGADQYQLATAARHAVFDSPGEIRDTASNIAASSGGPASLGAVTDTHTTHADNSARLRHELADWIKGRGTFRTPMVETAFRTVRRELFLPEVPLDVAYGRTPVVTRRDDAGMSLSSASAPNMVATMLEQLTVHPGQRILEIGAATGVNAALLSELTGVDGTVVTIEFDPAFAASAAEHLTAAGYPHVTVIAGDGALGHTDQAPYDRIIVTAGAFDLPPAFWNQLTPTGRIVVPLRLHGSGLTRSLAFNRTGAGRLVADGAVVCGFVPMRGVTERDEQRINLTDDVVFRVESTDQPDPAALTDGFGQTRHEQWTGITARYDHDPADHLDLWLLTHATARFGRLAVTAEARSAGIDPARRWGGAALYDDGTVSYLVTRDLSDDVAELGVVACGPQHGTLAETTVDLLAEWDKSRPGQPTVTAYRNPDSVSTARYFARPYTTLTVTW
;
A
#
# COMPACT_ATOMS: atom_id res chain seq x y z
N MET A 1 36.48 -9.73 13.48
CA MET A 1 35.49 -9.07 14.36
C MET A 1 36.02 -8.86 15.76
N VAL A 2 36.35 -9.91 16.53
CA VAL A 2 36.87 -9.77 17.90
C VAL A 2 38.12 -8.88 17.94
N ALA A 3 39.06 -9.02 17.01
CA ALA A 3 40.24 -8.14 16.91
C ALA A 3 39.90 -6.68 16.52
N ALA A 4 38.86 -6.46 15.72
CA ALA A 4 38.39 -5.11 15.38
C ALA A 4 37.66 -4.46 16.58
N VAL A 5 36.92 -5.26 17.35
CA VAL A 5 36.32 -4.87 18.62
C VAL A 5 37.40 -4.55 19.66
N GLU A 6 38.46 -5.36 19.74
CA GLU A 6 39.61 -5.11 20.64
C GLU A 6 40.37 -3.84 20.25
N GLN A 7 40.59 -3.59 18.95
CA GLN A 7 41.14 -2.31 18.50
C GLN A 7 40.27 -1.12 18.88
N LEU A 8 38.96 -1.19 18.63
CA LEU A 8 38.02 -0.12 19.01
C LEU A 8 37.99 0.12 20.53
N LEU A 9 38.09 -0.95 21.34
CA LEU A 9 38.17 -0.88 22.80
C LEU A 9 39.50 -0.27 23.28
N LEU A 10 40.63 -0.60 22.65
CA LEU A 10 41.94 -0.02 22.97
C LEU A 10 42.02 1.46 22.56
N PHE A 11 41.41 1.85 21.43
CA PHE A 11 41.27 3.27 21.03
C PHE A 11 40.35 4.06 21.96
N ALA A 12 39.32 3.42 22.54
CA ALA A 12 38.39 4.04 23.48
C ALA A 12 38.88 4.07 24.94
N ALA A 13 39.98 3.39 25.29
CA ALA A 13 40.52 3.34 26.66
C ALA A 13 41.06 4.69 27.15
N ASP A 14 41.50 5.56 26.23
CA ASP A 14 42.09 6.87 26.53
C ASP A 14 41.07 8.02 26.54
N ALA A 15 39.78 7.73 26.35
CA ALA A 15 38.71 8.72 26.33
C ALA A 15 37.94 8.81 27.67
N PRO A 16 37.63 10.02 28.19
CA PRO A 16 36.75 10.16 29.36
C PRO A 16 35.37 9.56 29.07
N GLY A 17 34.93 8.59 29.89
CA GLY A 17 33.65 7.86 29.69
C GLY A 17 33.79 6.56 28.89
N SER A 18 34.99 5.99 28.83
CA SER A 18 35.23 4.69 28.17
C SER A 18 34.31 3.59 28.71
N PRO A 19 33.70 2.74 27.85
CA PRO A 19 32.95 1.57 28.30
C PRO A 19 33.79 0.61 29.19
N LEU A 20 35.12 0.66 29.06
CA LEU A 20 36.05 -0.15 29.85
C LEU A 20 36.21 0.35 31.30
N SER A 21 35.87 1.61 31.61
CA SER A 21 35.90 2.11 33.00
C SER A 21 34.69 1.62 33.81
N ASP A 22 33.54 1.41 33.16
CA ASP A 22 32.30 0.97 33.80
C ASP A 22 32.18 -0.56 33.84
N ALA A 23 32.86 -1.28 32.94
CA ALA A 23 32.84 -2.73 32.86
C ALA A 23 34.23 -3.32 32.53
N PRO A 24 35.18 -3.30 33.47
CA PRO A 24 36.58 -3.71 33.23
C PRO A 24 36.74 -5.19 32.85
N ALA A 25 35.74 -6.03 33.19
CA ALA A 25 35.71 -7.45 32.80
C ALA A 25 35.48 -7.66 31.29
N TRP A 26 35.08 -6.62 30.55
CA TRP A 26 34.76 -6.70 29.13
C TRP A 26 35.97 -7.09 28.29
N ALA A 27 37.16 -6.53 28.60
CA ALA A 27 38.39 -6.87 27.88
C ALA A 27 38.70 -8.37 27.99
N THR A 28 38.61 -8.92 29.21
CA THR A 28 38.79 -10.35 29.47
C THR A 28 37.71 -11.20 28.78
N ALA A 29 36.46 -10.76 28.78
CA ALA A 29 35.35 -11.46 28.13
C ALA A 29 35.49 -11.51 26.60
N VAL A 30 35.99 -10.44 25.98
CA VAL A 30 36.27 -10.36 24.54
C VAL A 30 37.41 -11.29 24.16
N GLN A 31 38.49 -11.32 24.94
CA GLN A 31 39.62 -12.23 24.72
C GLN A 31 39.21 -13.70 24.88
N GLU A 32 38.46 -14.03 25.94
CA GLU A 32 37.96 -15.39 26.17
C GLU A 32 36.99 -15.84 25.07
N THR A 33 36.13 -14.92 24.59
CA THR A 33 35.24 -15.17 23.45
C THR A 33 36.05 -15.40 22.18
N GLY A 34 37.07 -14.59 21.91
CA GLY A 34 38.00 -14.78 20.79
C GLY A 34 38.68 -16.14 20.82
N ARG A 35 39.19 -16.56 21.98
CA ARG A 35 39.83 -17.86 22.19
C ARG A 35 38.86 -19.02 21.91
N ARG A 36 37.65 -18.98 22.47
CA ARG A 36 36.63 -20.01 22.24
C ARG A 36 36.18 -20.09 20.78
N LEU A 37 36.10 -18.95 20.09
CA LEU A 37 35.77 -18.92 18.67
C LEU A 37 36.90 -19.48 17.82
N ALA A 38 38.16 -19.22 18.18
CA ALA A 38 39.31 -19.83 17.52
C ALA A 38 39.33 -21.35 17.72
N GLU A 39 38.99 -21.84 18.91
CA GLU A 39 38.85 -23.28 19.19
C GLU A 39 37.74 -23.93 18.37
N LEU A 40 36.56 -23.30 18.29
CA LEU A 40 35.46 -23.77 17.44
C LEU A 40 35.82 -23.75 15.94
N ALA A 41 36.59 -22.75 15.50
CA ALA A 41 37.07 -22.68 14.13
C ALA A 41 38.09 -23.79 13.84
N ALA A 42 39.05 -24.01 14.73
CA ALA A 42 40.05 -25.08 14.62
C ALA A 42 39.41 -26.48 14.66
N ALA A 43 38.32 -26.65 15.40
CA ALA A 43 37.52 -27.87 15.44
C ALA A 43 36.56 -28.02 14.23
N GLY A 44 36.49 -27.02 13.33
CA GLY A 44 35.60 -27.02 12.16
C GLY A 44 34.11 -26.86 12.49
N THR A 45 33.75 -26.52 13.72
CA THR A 45 32.36 -26.43 14.21
C THR A 45 31.81 -25.00 14.23
N LEU A 46 32.65 -24.00 13.96
CA LEU A 46 32.22 -22.61 13.80
C LEU A 46 31.51 -22.39 12.45
N THR A 47 30.24 -22.81 12.37
CA THR A 47 29.42 -22.68 11.15
C THR A 47 29.05 -21.23 10.83
N ARG A 48 28.69 -20.95 9.56
CA ARG A 48 28.19 -19.63 9.15
C ARG A 48 26.98 -19.17 9.97
N GLY A 49 26.06 -20.08 10.31
CA GLY A 49 24.91 -19.78 11.16
C GLY A 49 25.32 -19.35 12.56
N LEU A 50 26.28 -20.04 13.17
CA LEU A 50 26.80 -19.68 14.48
C LEU A 50 27.56 -18.34 14.46
N ARG A 51 28.33 -18.07 13.39
CA ARG A 51 28.98 -16.78 13.16
C ARG A 51 27.96 -15.64 13.04
N ALA A 52 26.85 -15.85 12.33
CA ALA A 52 25.78 -14.86 12.18
C ALA A 52 25.09 -14.50 13.51
N VAL A 53 24.75 -15.52 14.33
CA VAL A 53 24.12 -15.31 15.64
C VAL A 53 25.03 -14.53 16.59
N ILE A 54 26.31 -14.91 16.66
CA ILE A 54 27.29 -14.25 17.54
C ILE A 54 27.55 -12.81 17.10
N THR A 55 27.66 -12.59 15.78
CA THR A 55 27.81 -11.25 15.18
C THR A 55 26.64 -10.34 15.53
N HIS A 56 25.42 -10.86 15.43
CA HIS A 56 24.20 -10.11 15.73
C HIS A 56 24.15 -9.67 17.20
N HIS A 57 24.47 -10.58 18.14
CA HIS A 57 24.51 -10.24 19.56
C HIS A 57 25.59 -9.20 19.90
N LEU A 58 26.76 -9.27 19.27
CA LEU A 58 27.81 -8.27 19.47
C LEU A 58 27.38 -6.89 18.95
N MET A 59 26.83 -6.81 17.74
CA MET A 59 26.33 -5.54 17.17
C MET A 59 25.21 -4.94 18.02
N PHE A 60 24.27 -5.76 18.50
CA PHE A 60 23.18 -5.33 19.36
C PHE A 60 23.70 -4.71 20.68
N LEU A 61 24.71 -5.33 21.30
CA LEU A 61 25.33 -4.81 22.52
C LEU A 61 26.02 -3.47 22.28
N PHE A 62 26.83 -3.32 21.21
CA PHE A 62 27.50 -2.04 20.94
C PHE A 62 26.53 -0.90 20.62
N ASN A 63 25.45 -1.18 19.87
CA ASN A 63 24.42 -0.19 19.59
C ASN A 63 23.69 0.26 20.87
N ARG A 64 23.46 -0.66 21.82
CA ARG A 64 22.87 -0.35 23.14
C ARG A 64 23.76 0.58 23.98
N HIS A 65 25.08 0.49 23.81
CA HIS A 65 26.07 1.30 24.52
C HIS A 65 26.41 2.63 23.84
N GLY A 66 25.76 2.98 22.73
CA GLY A 66 25.85 4.32 22.14
C GLY A 66 27.17 4.64 21.44
N VAL A 67 27.82 3.65 20.83
CA VAL A 67 29.04 3.90 20.01
C VAL A 67 28.74 4.82 18.82
N SER A 68 29.74 5.59 18.40
CA SER A 68 29.60 6.61 17.34
C SER A 68 29.21 5.99 16.00
N GLY A 69 28.57 6.76 15.11
CA GLY A 69 28.17 6.27 13.79
C GLY A 69 29.34 5.80 12.91
N ALA A 70 30.53 6.39 13.08
CA ALA A 70 31.74 5.96 12.40
C ALA A 70 32.23 4.59 12.90
N ASP A 71 32.13 4.34 14.21
CA ASP A 71 32.50 3.04 14.81
C ASP A 71 31.46 1.96 14.50
N GLN A 72 30.17 2.33 14.41
CA GLN A 72 29.10 1.43 13.96
C GLN A 72 29.36 0.94 12.53
N TYR A 73 29.83 1.83 11.65
CA TYR A 73 30.20 1.46 10.28
C TYR A 73 31.38 0.47 10.24
N GLN A 74 32.42 0.68 11.06
CA GLN A 74 33.56 -0.24 11.16
C GLN A 74 33.14 -1.60 11.72
N LEU A 75 32.29 -1.61 12.75
CA LEU A 75 31.72 -2.83 13.35
C LEU A 75 30.84 -3.60 12.35
N ALA A 76 29.98 -2.91 11.62
CA ALA A 76 29.12 -3.51 10.59
C ALA A 76 29.95 -4.10 9.43
N THR A 77 31.04 -3.44 9.06
CA THR A 77 31.96 -3.92 8.03
C THR A 77 32.69 -5.18 8.50
N ALA A 78 33.26 -5.17 9.70
CA ALA A 78 33.90 -6.34 10.30
C ALA A 78 32.90 -7.49 10.56
N ALA A 79 31.63 -7.16 10.83
CA ALA A 79 30.52 -8.08 10.97
C ALA A 79 30.21 -8.84 9.68
N ARG A 80 30.09 -8.10 8.58
CA ARG A 80 29.94 -8.68 7.25
C ARG A 80 31.08 -9.64 6.93
N HIS A 81 32.33 -9.20 7.11
CA HIS A 81 33.49 -10.05 6.82
C HIS A 81 33.51 -11.33 7.66
N ALA A 82 33.23 -11.27 8.97
CA ALA A 82 33.26 -12.47 9.80
C ALA A 82 32.10 -13.45 9.55
N VAL A 83 30.93 -12.99 9.07
CA VAL A 83 29.80 -13.87 8.75
C VAL A 83 29.99 -14.53 7.39
N PHE A 84 30.45 -13.76 6.41
CA PHE A 84 30.43 -14.17 5.01
C PHE A 84 31.77 -14.67 4.47
N ASP A 85 32.91 -14.34 5.09
CA ASP A 85 34.23 -14.81 4.65
C ASP A 85 34.61 -16.13 5.34
N SER A 86 35.35 -16.99 4.63
CA SER A 86 35.82 -18.28 5.16
C SER A 86 37.12 -18.12 5.96
N PRO A 87 37.33 -18.85 7.08
CA PRO A 87 38.59 -18.80 7.83
C PRO A 87 39.74 -19.31 6.94
N GLY A 88 40.60 -18.40 6.48
CA GLY A 88 41.74 -18.71 5.60
C GLY A 88 42.04 -17.64 4.54
N GLU A 89 41.11 -16.75 4.22
CA GLU A 89 41.32 -15.66 3.24
C GLU A 89 41.71 -14.33 3.90
N ILE A 90 42.70 -14.34 4.79
CA ILE A 90 43.42 -13.09 5.11
C ILE A 90 44.58 -13.01 4.12
N ARG A 91 44.37 -12.30 3.01
CA ARG A 91 45.46 -11.89 2.12
C ARG A 91 46.20 -10.73 2.80
N ASP A 92 47.32 -11.07 3.42
CA ASP A 92 48.27 -10.09 3.92
C ASP A 92 48.95 -9.42 2.71
N THR A 93 48.63 -8.15 2.46
CA THR A 93 49.26 -7.32 1.44
C THR A 93 50.62 -6.80 1.94
N ALA A 94 51.59 -7.70 2.09
CA ALA A 94 53.01 -7.37 2.08
C ALA A 94 53.84 -8.67 2.12
N SER A 95 54.80 -8.79 1.20
CA SER A 95 55.87 -9.81 1.19
C SER A 95 55.49 -11.17 0.59
N ASN A 96 55.79 -11.38 -0.70
CA ASN A 96 56.78 -12.38 -1.12
C ASN A 96 56.94 -12.42 -2.65
N ILE A 97 58.09 -11.92 -3.10
CA ILE A 97 58.71 -12.28 -4.37
C ILE A 97 59.31 -13.68 -4.19
N ALA A 98 58.78 -14.72 -4.86
CA ALA A 98 59.55 -15.89 -5.33
C ALA A 98 58.71 -16.89 -6.16
N ALA A 99 59.01 -16.91 -7.46
CA ALA A 99 59.05 -18.00 -8.45
C ALA A 99 58.21 -19.31 -8.35
N SER A 100 57.45 -19.54 -9.45
CA SER A 100 57.24 -20.79 -10.22
C SER A 100 56.29 -21.87 -9.62
N SER A 101 55.48 -22.66 -10.35
CA SER A 101 55.34 -22.98 -11.80
C SER A 101 53.99 -23.71 -12.06
N GLY A 102 53.41 -23.54 -13.27
CA GLY A 102 52.77 -24.62 -14.04
C GLY A 102 51.25 -24.92 -13.90
N GLY A 103 50.45 -24.44 -14.87
CA GLY A 103 49.16 -25.03 -15.27
C GLY A 103 48.12 -23.99 -15.75
N PRO A 104 47.47 -24.14 -16.93
CA PRO A 104 46.46 -23.19 -17.38
C PRO A 104 45.14 -23.46 -16.64
N ALA A 105 44.90 -22.72 -15.57
CA ALA A 105 43.56 -22.61 -15.01
C ALA A 105 42.76 -21.60 -15.84
N SER A 106 41.76 -22.11 -16.57
CA SER A 106 40.75 -21.31 -17.24
C SER A 106 40.11 -20.34 -16.23
N LEU A 107 40.29 -19.02 -16.41
CA LEU A 107 39.52 -18.01 -15.70
C LEU A 107 38.04 -18.15 -16.10
N GLY A 108 37.21 -18.64 -15.18
CA GLY A 108 35.77 -18.37 -15.24
C GLY A 108 35.55 -16.86 -15.14
N ALA A 109 34.67 -16.31 -15.98
CA ALA A 109 34.38 -14.88 -16.04
C ALA A 109 33.98 -14.35 -14.64
N VAL A 110 34.66 -13.31 -14.20
CA VAL A 110 34.26 -12.50 -13.04
C VAL A 110 32.90 -11.88 -13.40
N THR A 111 31.83 -12.35 -12.79
CA THR A 111 30.51 -11.73 -12.96
C THR A 111 30.46 -10.56 -11.98
N ASP A 112 30.50 -9.33 -12.50
CA ASP A 112 30.43 -8.12 -11.69
C ASP A 112 29.14 -8.11 -10.84
N THR A 113 29.26 -7.76 -9.55
CA THR A 113 28.13 -7.65 -8.62
C THR A 113 27.04 -6.68 -9.11
N HIS A 114 27.44 -5.68 -9.93
CA HIS A 114 26.51 -4.77 -10.60
C HIS A 114 25.68 -5.45 -11.69
N THR A 115 26.28 -6.36 -12.47
CA THR A 115 25.58 -7.15 -13.49
C THR A 115 24.57 -8.09 -12.85
N THR A 116 24.94 -8.75 -11.75
CA THR A 116 24.02 -9.64 -11.01
C THR A 116 22.85 -8.89 -10.37
N HIS A 117 23.03 -7.66 -9.90
CA HIS A 117 21.92 -6.85 -9.36
C HIS A 117 20.98 -6.37 -10.48
N ALA A 118 21.52 -5.90 -11.60
CA ALA A 118 20.73 -5.48 -12.76
C ALA A 118 19.94 -6.64 -13.38
N ASP A 119 20.56 -7.80 -13.51
CA ASP A 119 19.91 -9.03 -14.01
C ASP A 119 18.79 -9.49 -13.07
N ASN A 120 19.01 -9.40 -11.76
CA ASN A 120 17.98 -9.74 -10.77
C ASN A 120 16.80 -8.76 -10.79
N SER A 121 17.05 -7.46 -10.88
CA SER A 121 16.00 -6.45 -11.02
C SER A 121 15.16 -6.69 -12.27
N ALA A 122 15.83 -6.86 -13.43
CA ALA A 122 15.14 -7.12 -14.68
C ALA A 122 14.28 -8.39 -14.61
N ARG A 123 14.80 -9.48 -14.04
CA ARG A 123 14.05 -10.72 -13.84
C ARG A 123 12.80 -10.48 -12.97
N LEU A 124 12.95 -9.88 -11.79
CA LEU A 124 11.82 -9.63 -10.87
C LEU A 124 10.77 -8.69 -11.48
N ARG A 125 11.19 -7.70 -12.27
CA ARG A 125 10.28 -6.84 -13.03
C ARG A 125 9.42 -7.63 -14.02
N HIS A 126 10.04 -8.53 -14.78
CA HIS A 126 9.32 -9.37 -15.74
C HIS A 126 8.41 -10.38 -15.02
N GLU A 127 8.86 -10.98 -13.92
CA GLU A 127 8.04 -11.89 -13.10
C GLU A 127 6.82 -11.19 -12.50
N LEU A 128 6.96 -9.94 -12.04
CA LEU A 128 5.84 -9.13 -11.58
C LEU A 128 4.85 -8.87 -12.72
N ALA A 129 5.35 -8.47 -13.90
CA ALA A 129 4.50 -8.24 -15.07
C ALA A 129 3.79 -9.54 -15.52
N ASP A 130 4.47 -10.69 -15.51
CA ASP A 130 3.89 -12.00 -15.82
C ASP A 130 2.80 -12.38 -14.82
N TRP A 131 3.01 -12.10 -13.52
CA TRP A 131 2.01 -12.32 -12.50
C TRP A 131 0.76 -11.43 -12.71
N ILE A 132 0.93 -10.15 -13.02
CA ILE A 132 -0.18 -9.23 -13.34
C ILE A 132 -0.93 -9.72 -14.60
N LYS A 133 -0.19 -10.15 -15.62
CA LYS A 133 -0.74 -10.72 -16.86
C LYS A 133 -1.55 -11.98 -16.61
N GLY A 134 -1.05 -12.89 -15.76
CA GLY A 134 -1.74 -14.13 -15.39
C GLY A 134 -3.07 -13.91 -14.67
N ARG A 135 -3.28 -12.72 -14.11
CA ARG A 135 -4.58 -12.31 -13.52
C ARG A 135 -5.55 -11.69 -14.55
N GLY A 136 -5.13 -11.53 -15.79
CA GLY A 136 -5.93 -10.88 -16.84
C GLY A 136 -6.06 -9.36 -16.67
N THR A 137 -5.22 -8.74 -15.83
CA THR A 137 -5.31 -7.31 -15.52
C THR A 137 -4.89 -6.43 -16.70
N PHE A 138 -3.82 -6.80 -17.41
CA PHE A 138 -3.41 -6.11 -18.63
C PHE A 138 -4.41 -6.41 -19.75
N ARG A 139 -5.09 -5.36 -20.21
CA ARG A 139 -6.02 -5.36 -21.35
C ARG A 139 -5.35 -4.86 -22.62
N THR A 140 -4.27 -4.09 -22.49
CA THR A 140 -3.52 -3.53 -23.61
C THR A 140 -2.01 -3.88 -23.54
N PRO A 141 -1.35 -4.13 -24.68
CA PRO A 141 0.09 -4.38 -24.70
C PRO A 141 0.92 -3.21 -24.15
N MET A 142 0.45 -1.98 -24.34
CA MET A 142 1.18 -0.78 -23.89
C MET A 142 1.36 -0.73 -22.38
N VAL A 143 0.33 -1.08 -21.60
CA VAL A 143 0.44 -1.12 -20.13
C VAL A 143 1.38 -2.24 -19.69
N GLU A 144 1.29 -3.42 -20.32
CA GLU A 144 2.26 -4.50 -20.04
C GLU A 144 3.70 -4.06 -20.33
N THR A 145 3.95 -3.45 -21.49
CA THR A 145 5.27 -2.93 -21.87
C THR A 145 5.78 -1.89 -20.88
N ALA A 146 4.95 -0.92 -20.47
CA ALA A 146 5.34 0.09 -19.49
C ALA A 146 5.82 -0.54 -18.17
N PHE A 147 5.11 -1.57 -17.66
CA PHE A 147 5.53 -2.31 -16.46
C PHE A 147 6.84 -3.09 -16.64
N ARG A 148 7.13 -3.57 -17.85
CA ARG A 148 8.40 -4.24 -18.18
C ARG A 148 9.56 -3.26 -18.39
N THR A 149 9.27 -2.00 -18.68
CA THR A 149 10.27 -0.94 -18.89
C THR A 149 10.64 -0.21 -17.60
N VAL A 150 9.64 0.28 -16.84
CA VAL A 150 9.88 1.14 -15.68
C VAL A 150 10.59 0.38 -14.56
N ARG A 151 11.78 0.87 -14.18
CA ARG A 151 12.62 0.32 -13.10
C ARG A 151 12.07 0.74 -11.73
N ARG A 152 11.07 0.01 -11.23
CA ARG A 152 10.35 0.29 -9.97
C ARG A 152 11.27 0.43 -8.75
N GLU A 153 12.40 -0.27 -8.72
CA GLU A 153 13.41 -0.20 -7.66
C GLU A 153 14.04 1.18 -7.50
N LEU A 154 14.11 1.97 -8.58
CA LEU A 154 14.69 3.32 -8.53
C LEU A 154 13.78 4.34 -7.84
N PHE A 155 12.51 3.99 -7.64
CA PHE A 155 11.54 4.77 -6.89
C PHE A 155 11.41 4.30 -5.42
N LEU A 156 12.17 3.26 -5.04
CA LEU A 156 12.15 2.62 -3.73
C LEU A 156 13.58 2.22 -3.30
N PRO A 157 14.55 3.15 -3.26
CA PRO A 157 15.99 2.83 -3.15
C PRO A 157 16.39 2.08 -1.87
N GLU A 158 15.64 2.25 -0.78
CA GLU A 158 15.90 1.59 0.51
C GLU A 158 15.14 0.27 0.68
N VAL A 159 14.37 -0.15 -0.33
CA VAL A 159 13.52 -1.34 -0.26
C VAL A 159 14.20 -2.50 -0.97
N PRO A 160 14.32 -3.68 -0.32
CA PRO A 160 14.83 -4.89 -0.98
C PRO A 160 14.08 -5.20 -2.29
N LEU A 161 14.79 -5.66 -3.32
CA LEU A 161 14.21 -5.85 -4.66
C LEU A 161 12.99 -6.79 -4.67
N ASP A 162 13.02 -7.85 -3.88
CA ASP A 162 11.91 -8.81 -3.74
C ASP A 162 10.66 -8.17 -3.13
N VAL A 163 10.83 -7.19 -2.24
CA VAL A 163 9.74 -6.38 -1.68
C VAL A 163 9.28 -5.32 -2.67
N ALA A 164 10.21 -4.63 -3.35
CA ALA A 164 9.89 -3.60 -4.33
C ALA A 164 9.07 -4.15 -5.51
N TYR A 165 9.41 -5.37 -5.97
CA TYR A 165 8.68 -6.13 -6.98
C TYR A 165 7.64 -7.10 -6.40
N GLY A 166 7.32 -6.96 -5.11
CA GLY A 166 6.27 -7.70 -4.43
C GLY A 166 4.86 -7.33 -4.92
N ARG A 167 3.88 -8.14 -4.53
CA ARG A 167 2.48 -8.04 -5.00
C ARG A 167 1.63 -7.04 -4.21
N THR A 168 2.11 -6.60 -3.05
CA THR A 168 1.41 -5.74 -2.10
C THR A 168 1.92 -4.29 -2.20
N PRO A 169 1.17 -3.31 -1.65
CA PRO A 169 1.69 -1.96 -1.51
C PRO A 169 2.95 -1.94 -0.64
N VAL A 170 3.85 -1.00 -0.91
CA VAL A 170 5.01 -0.72 -0.05
C VAL A 170 4.75 0.61 0.65
N VAL A 171 4.56 0.57 1.97
CA VAL A 171 4.37 1.77 2.78
C VAL A 171 5.71 2.49 2.90
N THR A 172 5.76 3.74 2.44
CA THR A 172 6.99 4.55 2.42
C THR A 172 7.05 5.51 3.60
N ARG A 173 5.90 5.89 4.18
CA ARG A 173 5.84 6.68 5.42
C ARG A 173 4.59 6.38 6.24
N ARG A 174 4.77 6.45 7.56
CA ARG A 174 3.70 6.46 8.55
C ARG A 174 3.76 7.73 9.38
N ASP A 175 2.64 8.14 9.96
CA ASP A 175 2.61 9.16 11.01
C ASP A 175 2.98 8.56 12.39
N ASP A 176 3.00 9.42 13.42
CA ASP A 176 3.31 9.04 14.81
C ASP A 176 2.30 8.03 15.39
N ALA A 177 1.08 7.99 14.85
CA ALA A 177 0.04 7.04 15.22
C ALA A 177 0.13 5.71 14.44
N GLY A 178 1.13 5.57 13.55
CA GLY A 178 1.36 4.38 12.74
C GLY A 178 0.47 4.28 11.49
N MET A 179 -0.33 5.29 11.17
CA MET A 179 -1.16 5.33 9.96
C MET A 179 -0.31 5.62 8.73
N SER A 180 -0.55 4.91 7.63
CA SER A 180 0.19 5.13 6.38
C SER A 180 -0.13 6.50 5.80
N LEU A 181 0.90 7.34 5.65
CA LEU A 181 0.81 8.64 5.00
C LEU A 181 1.11 8.57 3.50
N SER A 182 1.99 7.65 3.11
CA SER A 182 2.37 7.44 1.72
C SER A 182 2.73 5.99 1.47
N SER A 183 2.45 5.52 0.25
CA SER A 183 2.81 4.18 -0.19
C SER A 183 2.95 4.12 -1.70
N ALA A 184 3.90 3.32 -2.18
CA ALA A 184 3.83 2.82 -3.55
C ALA A 184 2.70 1.79 -3.63
N SER A 185 1.64 2.13 -4.36
CA SER A 185 0.44 1.29 -4.52
C SER A 185 0.76 -0.12 -5.03
N ALA A 186 -0.13 -1.07 -4.72
CA ALA A 186 -0.02 -2.45 -5.20
C ALA A 186 0.07 -2.46 -6.73
N PRO A 187 1.07 -3.13 -7.33
CA PRO A 187 1.28 -3.10 -8.78
C PRO A 187 0.05 -3.48 -9.61
N ASN A 188 -0.72 -4.48 -9.16
CA ASN A 188 -1.94 -4.90 -9.85
C ASN A 188 -3.04 -3.82 -9.84
N MET A 189 -3.15 -3.04 -8.76
CA MET A 189 -4.08 -1.92 -8.69
C MET A 189 -3.64 -0.77 -9.60
N VAL A 190 -2.33 -0.47 -9.63
CA VAL A 190 -1.77 0.52 -10.56
C VAL A 190 -2.07 0.12 -12.01
N ALA A 191 -1.79 -1.13 -12.40
CA ALA A 191 -2.12 -1.64 -13.73
C ALA A 191 -3.62 -1.53 -14.03
N THR A 192 -4.48 -1.87 -13.07
CA THR A 192 -5.93 -1.77 -13.20
C THR A 192 -6.38 -0.33 -13.47
N MET A 193 -5.83 0.64 -12.74
CA MET A 193 -6.17 2.06 -12.90
C MET A 193 -5.61 2.67 -14.18
N LEU A 194 -4.43 2.25 -14.65
CA LEU A 194 -3.89 2.66 -15.94
C LEU A 194 -4.74 2.14 -17.11
N GLU A 195 -5.22 0.89 -17.01
CA GLU A 195 -6.16 0.32 -17.98
C GLU A 195 -7.55 0.98 -17.88
N GLN A 196 -7.99 1.38 -16.68
CA GLN A 196 -9.16 2.24 -16.52
C GLN A 196 -8.96 3.63 -17.13
N LEU A 197 -7.73 4.15 -17.18
CA LEU A 197 -7.44 5.51 -17.66
C LEU A 197 -7.42 5.59 -19.18
N THR A 198 -7.15 4.48 -19.89
CA THR A 198 -7.12 4.42 -21.36
C THR A 198 -6.23 5.51 -21.96
N VAL A 199 -4.96 5.51 -21.58
CA VAL A 199 -3.96 6.47 -22.07
C VAL A 199 -3.61 6.18 -23.52
N HIS A 200 -3.46 7.23 -24.32
CA HIS A 200 -2.97 7.17 -25.69
C HIS A 200 -1.71 8.02 -25.87
N PRO A 201 -0.84 7.69 -26.84
CA PRO A 201 0.31 8.52 -27.17
C PRO A 201 -0.06 9.97 -27.47
N GLY A 202 0.79 10.92 -27.05
CA GLY A 202 0.60 12.35 -27.25
C GLY A 202 -0.35 13.04 -26.26
N GLN A 203 -0.98 12.30 -25.35
CA GLN A 203 -1.92 12.87 -24.38
C GLN A 203 -1.23 13.66 -23.28
N ARG A 204 -1.96 14.66 -22.77
CA ARG A 204 -1.57 15.44 -21.58
C ARG A 204 -2.26 14.86 -20.35
N ILE A 205 -1.47 14.45 -19.36
CA ILE A 205 -1.97 13.79 -18.16
C ILE A 205 -1.65 14.62 -16.92
N LEU A 206 -2.66 14.76 -16.05
CA LEU A 206 -2.50 15.20 -14.68
C LEU A 206 -2.62 14.00 -13.73
N GLU A 207 -1.57 13.73 -12.98
CA GLU A 207 -1.61 12.86 -11.82
C GLU A 207 -1.72 13.68 -10.52
N ILE A 208 -2.51 13.17 -9.58
CA ILE A 208 -2.64 13.72 -8.23
C ILE A 208 -2.23 12.65 -7.22
N GLY A 209 -1.09 12.88 -6.57
CA GLY A 209 -0.42 11.97 -5.64
C GLY A 209 0.83 11.35 -6.25
N ALA A 210 1.90 12.14 -6.44
CA ALA A 210 3.15 11.63 -6.99
C ALA A 210 3.75 10.52 -6.11
N ALA A 211 3.68 10.68 -4.77
CA ALA A 211 4.29 9.81 -3.77
C ALA A 211 5.76 9.51 -4.09
N THR A 212 6.05 8.35 -4.69
CA THR A 212 7.41 7.97 -5.09
C THR A 212 7.80 8.42 -6.50
N GLY A 213 6.83 8.72 -7.36
CA GLY A 213 6.99 9.07 -8.78
C GLY A 213 6.82 7.88 -9.74
N VAL A 214 6.65 6.65 -9.25
CA VAL A 214 6.63 5.45 -10.11
C VAL A 214 5.46 5.43 -11.10
N ASN A 215 4.28 5.92 -10.69
CA ASN A 215 3.11 5.95 -11.57
C ASN A 215 3.23 7.06 -12.63
N ALA A 216 3.83 8.21 -12.29
CA ALA A 216 4.18 9.24 -13.27
C ALA A 216 5.12 8.73 -14.37
N ALA A 217 6.10 7.88 -14.01
CA ALA A 217 6.98 7.22 -14.99
C ALA A 217 6.20 6.26 -15.91
N LEU A 218 5.29 5.45 -15.37
CA LEU A 218 4.41 4.58 -16.17
C LEU A 218 3.53 5.41 -17.12
N LEU A 219 2.96 6.52 -16.66
CA LEU A 219 2.19 7.45 -17.49
C LEU A 219 3.05 8.06 -18.61
N SER A 220 4.32 8.36 -18.32
CA SER A 220 5.26 8.86 -19.32
C SER A 220 5.56 7.82 -20.41
N GLU A 221 5.70 6.55 -20.07
CA GLU A 221 5.86 5.47 -21.06
C GLU A 221 4.61 5.34 -21.95
N LEU A 222 3.42 5.47 -21.36
CA LEU A 222 2.15 5.32 -22.09
C LEU A 222 1.84 6.49 -23.03
N THR A 223 2.19 7.70 -22.61
CA THR A 223 1.99 8.92 -23.41
C THR A 223 3.07 9.10 -24.48
N GLY A 224 4.24 8.49 -24.30
CA GLY A 224 5.34 8.59 -25.25
C GLY A 224 5.95 10.00 -25.32
N VAL A 225 6.89 10.17 -26.26
CA VAL A 225 7.73 11.39 -26.36
C VAL A 225 6.96 12.68 -26.68
N ASP A 226 5.79 12.56 -27.31
CA ASP A 226 4.95 13.70 -27.70
C ASP A 226 3.92 14.07 -26.62
N GLY A 227 3.80 13.28 -25.56
CA GLY A 227 2.86 13.54 -24.47
C GLY A 227 3.52 14.25 -23.29
N THR A 228 2.69 14.66 -22.34
CA THR A 228 3.16 15.33 -21.12
C THR A 228 2.50 14.76 -19.88
N VAL A 229 3.28 14.67 -18.80
CA VAL A 229 2.80 14.24 -17.49
C VAL A 229 3.15 15.33 -16.48
N VAL A 230 2.11 15.82 -15.81
CA VAL A 230 2.22 16.66 -14.61
C VAL A 230 1.78 15.81 -13.43
N THR A 231 2.56 15.76 -12.36
CA THR A 231 2.19 15.07 -11.13
C THR A 231 2.27 16.02 -9.94
N ILE A 232 1.19 16.07 -9.16
CA ILE A 232 1.09 16.93 -7.98
C ILE A 232 1.27 16.08 -6.72
N GLU A 233 2.07 16.56 -5.77
CA GLU A 233 2.25 15.97 -4.46
C GLU A 233 2.03 17.02 -3.36
N PHE A 234 1.25 16.65 -2.34
CA PHE A 234 0.88 17.56 -1.25
C PHE A 234 2.06 17.85 -0.33
N ASP A 235 2.88 16.84 -0.03
CA ASP A 235 4.07 17.00 0.82
C ASP A 235 5.29 17.47 -0.01
N PRO A 236 5.85 18.67 0.24
CA PRO A 236 6.98 19.17 -0.53
C PRO A 236 8.23 18.28 -0.50
N ALA A 237 8.48 17.56 0.58
CA ALA A 237 9.62 16.64 0.65
C ALA A 237 9.39 15.39 -0.21
N PHE A 238 8.15 14.90 -0.29
CA PHE A 238 7.82 13.83 -1.24
C PHE A 238 7.84 14.30 -2.68
N ALA A 239 7.40 15.52 -2.96
CA ALA A 239 7.51 16.11 -4.30
C ALA A 239 8.98 16.17 -4.76
N ALA A 240 9.88 16.64 -3.89
CA ALA A 240 11.31 16.69 -4.18
C ALA A 240 11.90 15.29 -4.43
N SER A 241 11.62 14.33 -3.55
CA SER A 241 12.08 12.95 -3.70
C SER A 241 11.54 12.27 -4.97
N ALA A 242 10.27 12.49 -5.32
CA ALA A 242 9.70 11.97 -6.56
C ALA A 242 10.41 12.53 -7.81
N ALA A 243 10.74 13.83 -7.81
CA ALA A 243 11.48 14.45 -8.92
C ALA A 243 12.90 13.87 -9.08
N GLU A 244 13.57 13.60 -7.96
CA GLU A 244 14.89 12.94 -7.94
C GLU A 244 14.80 11.50 -8.49
N HIS A 245 13.83 10.70 -8.02
CA HIS A 245 13.62 9.33 -8.52
C HIS A 245 13.27 9.31 -10.01
N LEU A 246 12.40 10.21 -10.47
CA LEU A 246 12.05 10.34 -11.89
C LEU A 246 13.28 10.65 -12.74
N THR A 247 14.11 11.60 -12.30
CA THR A 247 15.37 11.93 -12.97
C THR A 247 16.31 10.73 -13.02
N ALA A 248 16.53 10.05 -11.89
CA ALA A 248 17.39 8.87 -11.81
C ALA A 248 16.89 7.69 -12.67
N ALA A 249 15.56 7.56 -12.81
CA ALA A 249 14.93 6.54 -13.61
C ALA A 249 14.94 6.83 -15.12
N GLY A 250 15.22 8.07 -15.53
CA GLY A 250 15.28 8.50 -16.94
C GLY A 250 14.08 9.31 -17.43
N TYR A 251 13.28 9.88 -16.52
CA TYR A 251 12.07 10.66 -16.80
C TYR A 251 12.15 12.13 -16.32
N PRO A 252 13.22 12.89 -16.64
CA PRO A 252 13.40 14.26 -16.14
C PRO A 252 12.37 15.26 -16.73
N HIS A 253 11.65 14.88 -17.78
CA HIS A 253 10.63 15.69 -18.44
C HIS A 253 9.25 15.63 -17.77
N VAL A 254 9.04 14.72 -16.81
CA VAL A 254 7.82 14.71 -15.99
C VAL A 254 7.85 15.91 -15.05
N THR A 255 6.81 16.74 -15.11
CA THR A 255 6.71 17.92 -14.24
C THR A 255 6.17 17.51 -12.87
N VAL A 256 6.93 17.72 -11.81
CA VAL A 256 6.49 17.48 -10.42
C VAL A 256 6.16 18.81 -9.75
N ILE A 257 4.97 18.91 -9.15
CA ILE A 257 4.48 20.11 -8.48
C ILE A 257 4.22 19.78 -7.00
N ALA A 258 4.82 20.56 -6.10
CA ALA A 258 4.42 20.55 -4.69
C ALA A 258 3.17 21.44 -4.52
N GLY A 259 2.05 20.86 -4.08
CA GLY A 259 0.82 21.62 -3.89
C GLY A 259 -0.43 20.78 -3.64
N ASP A 260 -1.55 21.46 -3.47
CA ASP A 260 -2.84 20.81 -3.28
C ASP A 260 -3.40 20.30 -4.61
N GLY A 261 -3.47 18.97 -4.74
CA GLY A 261 -4.02 18.31 -5.92
C GLY A 261 -5.46 18.69 -6.25
N ALA A 262 -6.27 19.13 -5.28
CA ALA A 262 -7.65 19.55 -5.51
C ALA A 262 -7.76 20.82 -6.36
N LEU A 263 -6.68 21.60 -6.44
CA LEU A 263 -6.58 22.82 -7.26
C LEU A 263 -6.08 22.52 -8.69
N GLY A 264 -5.58 21.31 -8.93
CA GLY A 264 -4.96 20.92 -10.19
C GLY A 264 -3.76 21.81 -10.54
N HIS A 265 -3.46 21.91 -11.84
CA HIS A 265 -2.38 22.77 -12.33
C HIS A 265 -2.81 23.45 -13.64
N THR A 266 -3.23 24.72 -13.54
CA THR A 266 -3.83 25.46 -14.65
C THR A 266 -2.89 25.72 -15.81
N ASP A 267 -1.60 25.90 -15.55
CA ASP A 267 -0.63 26.37 -16.55
C ASP A 267 -0.39 25.33 -17.65
N GLN A 268 -0.63 24.05 -17.35
CA GLN A 268 -0.57 22.96 -18.33
C GLN A 268 -1.93 22.30 -18.60
N ALA A 269 -3.03 22.94 -18.21
CA ALA A 269 -4.36 22.56 -18.66
C ALA A 269 -4.59 22.97 -20.13
N PRO A 270 -5.58 22.37 -20.83
CA PRO A 270 -6.40 21.25 -20.39
C PRO A 270 -5.68 19.89 -20.50
N TYR A 271 -6.17 18.92 -19.74
CA TYR A 271 -5.68 17.54 -19.68
C TYR A 271 -6.66 16.58 -20.35
N ASP A 272 -6.13 15.63 -21.11
CA ASP A 272 -6.91 14.54 -21.70
C ASP A 272 -7.29 13.49 -20.66
N ARG A 273 -6.42 13.32 -19.65
CA ARG A 273 -6.56 12.34 -18.59
C ARG A 273 -6.21 12.99 -17.25
N ILE A 274 -7.03 12.71 -16.24
CA ILE A 274 -6.70 12.99 -14.85
C ILE A 274 -6.73 11.66 -14.08
N ILE A 275 -5.71 11.38 -13.31
CA ILE A 275 -5.66 10.21 -12.42
C ILE A 275 -5.33 10.65 -11.00
N VAL A 276 -6.12 10.19 -10.05
CA VAL A 276 -5.90 10.43 -8.62
C VAL A 276 -5.39 9.13 -8.01
N THR A 277 -4.30 9.17 -7.26
CA THR A 277 -3.68 8.01 -6.59
C THR A 277 -3.81 8.12 -5.06
N ALA A 278 -4.83 8.85 -4.61
CA ALA A 278 -5.29 8.99 -3.23
C ALA A 278 -6.83 8.89 -3.16
N GLY A 279 -7.37 8.57 -1.99
CA GLY A 279 -8.81 8.48 -1.75
C GLY A 279 -9.47 9.85 -1.71
N ALA A 280 -10.06 10.27 -2.82
CA ALA A 280 -10.77 11.54 -2.92
C ALA A 280 -12.18 11.45 -2.32
N PHE A 281 -12.63 12.50 -1.63
CA PHE A 281 -14.01 12.62 -1.18
C PHE A 281 -14.92 13.32 -2.19
N ASP A 282 -14.41 14.10 -3.14
CA ASP A 282 -15.23 14.83 -4.10
C ASP A 282 -14.47 15.03 -5.42
N LEU A 283 -15.14 15.54 -6.46
CA LEU A 283 -14.53 15.99 -7.70
C LEU A 283 -14.50 17.53 -7.71
N PRO A 284 -13.39 18.16 -7.26
CA PRO A 284 -13.32 19.60 -7.12
C PRO A 284 -13.42 20.33 -8.47
N PRO A 285 -13.79 21.64 -8.48
CA PRO A 285 -13.98 22.40 -9.71
C PRO A 285 -12.80 22.36 -10.68
N ALA A 286 -11.56 22.25 -10.17
CA ALA A 286 -10.36 22.12 -10.99
C ALA A 286 -10.42 20.90 -11.93
N PHE A 287 -10.91 19.76 -11.46
CA PHE A 287 -10.97 18.54 -12.27
C PHE A 287 -11.91 18.71 -13.46
N TRP A 288 -13.01 19.46 -13.28
CA TRP A 288 -13.97 19.75 -14.34
C TRP A 288 -13.45 20.80 -15.33
N ASN A 289 -12.81 21.84 -14.80
CA ASN A 289 -12.36 22.99 -15.58
C ASN A 289 -11.09 22.70 -16.38
N GLN A 290 -10.22 21.82 -15.86
CA GLN A 290 -8.94 21.48 -16.48
C GLN A 290 -9.02 20.22 -17.34
N LEU A 291 -10.15 19.50 -17.37
CA LEU A 291 -10.35 18.35 -18.25
C LEU A 291 -10.82 18.79 -19.64
N THR A 292 -10.32 18.15 -20.69
CA THR A 292 -10.82 18.36 -22.07
C THR A 292 -12.30 17.96 -22.21
N PRO A 293 -13.01 18.39 -23.28
CA PRO A 293 -14.39 17.98 -23.53
C PRO A 293 -14.59 16.46 -23.67
N THR A 294 -13.57 15.74 -24.13
CA THR A 294 -13.54 14.28 -24.29
C THR A 294 -12.65 13.59 -23.25
N GLY A 295 -12.30 14.30 -22.18
CA GLY A 295 -11.35 13.81 -21.20
C GLY A 295 -11.94 12.75 -20.27
N ARG A 296 -11.05 12.03 -19.60
CA ARG A 296 -11.39 10.94 -18.69
C ARG A 296 -10.70 11.12 -17.34
N ILE A 297 -11.40 10.78 -16.26
CA ILE A 297 -10.88 10.81 -14.89
C ILE A 297 -10.89 9.41 -14.31
N VAL A 298 -9.77 8.96 -13.75
CA VAL A 298 -9.74 7.77 -12.87
C VAL A 298 -9.44 8.21 -11.45
N VAL A 299 -10.34 7.85 -10.53
CA VAL A 299 -10.27 8.34 -9.16
C VAL A 299 -10.77 7.27 -8.18
N PRO A 300 -9.97 6.93 -7.15
CA PRO A 300 -10.44 6.27 -5.96
C PRO A 300 -11.38 7.21 -5.20
N LEU A 301 -12.68 7.10 -5.47
CA LEU A 301 -13.68 7.98 -4.91
C LEU A 301 -14.33 7.31 -3.71
N ARG A 302 -14.20 7.93 -2.53
CA ARG A 302 -14.98 7.55 -1.35
C ARG A 302 -16.44 7.86 -1.66
N LEU A 303 -17.31 6.86 -1.67
CA LEU A 303 -18.74 6.97 -1.99
C LEU A 303 -19.59 7.30 -0.75
N HIS A 304 -19.08 7.02 0.46
CA HIS A 304 -19.78 7.21 1.73
C HIS A 304 -18.80 7.51 2.87
N GLY A 305 -19.20 8.27 3.91
CA GLY A 305 -18.38 8.63 5.06
C GLY A 305 -17.76 7.47 5.84
N SER A 306 -18.31 6.26 5.71
CA SER A 306 -17.75 5.02 6.27
C SER A 306 -16.43 4.54 5.61
N GLY A 307 -15.95 5.24 4.57
CA GLY A 307 -14.75 4.90 3.83
C GLY A 307 -14.98 3.90 2.68
N LEU A 308 -16.24 3.60 2.33
CA LEU A 308 -16.56 2.81 1.14
C LEU A 308 -16.01 3.54 -0.09
N THR A 309 -15.12 2.87 -0.83
CA THR A 309 -14.36 3.48 -1.93
C THR A 309 -14.43 2.57 -3.15
N ARG A 310 -14.44 3.18 -4.34
CA ARG A 310 -14.23 2.50 -5.62
C ARG A 310 -13.29 3.32 -6.50
N SER A 311 -12.44 2.65 -7.27
CA SER A 311 -11.75 3.28 -8.39
C SER A 311 -12.75 3.41 -9.54
N LEU A 312 -13.16 4.64 -9.82
CA LEU A 312 -14.15 4.98 -10.83
C LEU A 312 -13.49 5.60 -12.05
N ALA A 313 -13.87 5.14 -13.23
CA ALA A 313 -13.36 5.63 -14.51
C ALA A 313 -14.43 6.46 -15.24
N PHE A 314 -14.43 7.77 -15.00
CA PHE A 314 -15.41 8.70 -15.52
C PHE A 314 -15.05 9.24 -16.90
N ASN A 315 -15.95 9.08 -17.88
CA ASN A 315 -15.89 9.82 -19.14
C ASN A 315 -16.71 11.09 -19.06
N ARG A 316 -16.19 12.19 -19.63
CA ARG A 316 -16.97 13.41 -19.80
C ARG A 316 -18.02 13.23 -20.89
N THR A 317 -19.28 13.39 -20.52
CA THR A 317 -20.43 13.29 -21.43
C THR A 317 -21.14 14.63 -21.62
N GLY A 318 -20.77 15.63 -20.83
CA GLY A 318 -21.23 17.01 -20.96
C GLY A 318 -20.44 17.96 -20.06
N ALA A 319 -20.70 19.26 -20.17
CA ALA A 319 -19.94 20.28 -19.44
C ALA A 319 -19.93 20.07 -17.90
N GLY A 320 -21.05 19.58 -17.34
CA GLY A 320 -21.23 19.28 -15.93
C GLY A 320 -21.63 17.84 -15.63
N ARG A 321 -21.35 16.90 -16.54
CA ARG A 321 -21.72 15.49 -16.40
C ARG A 321 -20.57 14.53 -16.74
N LEU A 322 -20.26 13.65 -15.80
CA LEU A 322 -19.27 12.58 -15.89
C LEU A 322 -19.98 11.24 -15.64
N VAL A 323 -19.77 10.24 -16.49
CA VAL A 323 -20.37 8.91 -16.34
C VAL A 323 -19.27 7.88 -16.24
N ALA A 324 -19.26 7.11 -15.15
CA ALA A 324 -18.31 6.02 -14.93
C ALA A 324 -18.71 4.79 -15.73
N ASP A 325 -17.78 4.24 -16.51
CA ASP A 325 -17.94 2.99 -17.25
C ASP A 325 -17.18 1.81 -16.63
N GLY A 326 -16.56 2.03 -15.46
CA GLY A 326 -15.90 0.98 -14.70
C GLY A 326 -15.77 1.36 -13.23
N ALA A 327 -16.03 0.38 -12.36
CA ALA A 327 -15.89 0.50 -10.92
C ALA A 327 -15.10 -0.70 -10.38
N VAL A 328 -14.04 -0.44 -9.62
CA VAL A 328 -13.21 -1.51 -9.02
C VAL A 328 -13.07 -1.27 -7.52
N VAL A 329 -13.16 -2.34 -6.73
CA VAL A 329 -12.91 -2.29 -5.28
C VAL A 329 -11.45 -1.89 -5.03
N CYS A 330 -11.23 -0.85 -4.24
CA CYS A 330 -9.89 -0.39 -3.91
C CYS A 330 -9.83 0.26 -2.52
N GLY A 331 -8.62 0.43 -2.02
CA GLY A 331 -8.33 1.22 -0.82
C GLY A 331 -7.09 2.08 -1.06
N PHE A 332 -7.18 3.35 -0.66
CA PHE A 332 -6.12 4.34 -0.81
C PHE A 332 -6.02 5.18 0.46
N VAL A 333 -4.84 5.76 0.71
CA VAL A 333 -4.68 6.79 1.73
C VAL A 333 -5.55 8.00 1.38
N PRO A 334 -6.19 8.67 2.34
CA PRO A 334 -7.06 9.82 2.06
C PRO A 334 -6.31 10.95 1.33
N MET A 335 -6.98 11.59 0.38
CA MET A 335 -6.48 12.81 -0.25
C MET A 335 -6.51 13.95 0.78
N ARG A 336 -5.38 14.63 0.93
CA ARG A 336 -5.19 15.76 1.86
C ARG A 336 -5.41 17.10 1.15
N GLY A 337 -5.67 18.15 1.93
CA GLY A 337 -5.85 19.51 1.42
C GLY A 337 -7.27 20.05 1.58
N VAL A 338 -7.69 20.99 0.72
CA VAL A 338 -8.95 21.73 0.90
C VAL A 338 -10.20 20.83 0.84
N THR A 339 -10.10 19.70 0.15
CA THR A 339 -11.16 18.70 0.00
C THR A 339 -11.05 17.54 0.98
N GLU A 340 -10.09 17.57 1.90
CA GLU A 340 -9.91 16.52 2.91
C GLU A 340 -11.16 16.42 3.78
N ARG A 341 -11.57 15.18 4.09
CA ARG A 341 -12.75 14.90 4.91
C ARG A 341 -12.46 13.77 5.87
N ASP A 342 -12.70 14.05 7.14
CA ASP A 342 -12.60 13.08 8.21
C ASP A 342 -13.69 12.02 8.10
N GLU A 343 -13.37 10.83 8.61
CA GLU A 343 -14.33 9.76 8.80
C GLU A 343 -14.87 9.83 10.23
N GLN A 344 -16.19 9.78 10.41
CA GLN A 344 -16.72 9.62 11.76
C GLN A 344 -16.49 8.18 12.23
N ARG A 345 -15.81 8.05 13.38
CA ARG A 345 -15.44 6.78 14.01
C ARG A 345 -16.07 6.69 15.39
N ILE A 346 -16.73 5.57 15.66
CA ILE A 346 -17.34 5.24 16.94
C ILE A 346 -16.66 3.97 17.46
N ASN A 347 -16.03 4.04 18.62
CA ASN A 347 -15.48 2.85 19.27
C ASN A 347 -16.63 2.10 19.93
N LEU A 348 -17.03 0.97 19.34
CA LEU A 348 -18.07 0.10 19.92
C LEU A 348 -17.48 -0.75 21.05
N THR A 349 -16.22 -1.15 20.90
CA THR A 349 -15.38 -1.74 21.95
C THR A 349 -13.93 -1.27 21.74
N ASP A 350 -13.00 -1.70 22.59
CA ASP A 350 -11.55 -1.43 22.41
C ASP A 350 -11.01 -2.03 21.09
N ASP A 351 -11.66 -3.08 20.58
CA ASP A 351 -11.22 -3.86 19.42
C ASP A 351 -12.12 -3.66 18.17
N VAL A 352 -13.19 -2.88 18.28
CA VAL A 352 -14.20 -2.70 17.23
C VAL A 352 -14.48 -1.22 17.01
N VAL A 353 -14.10 -0.73 15.83
CA VAL A 353 -14.39 0.63 15.38
C VAL A 353 -15.46 0.60 14.30
N PHE A 354 -16.51 1.40 14.49
CA PHE A 354 -17.58 1.59 13.53
C PHE A 354 -17.44 2.91 12.79
N ARG A 355 -17.35 2.83 11.47
CA ARG A 355 -17.22 4.00 10.57
C ARG A 355 -18.56 4.30 9.92
N VAL A 356 -18.99 5.55 9.98
CA VAL A 356 -20.34 6.00 9.63
C VAL A 356 -20.30 7.33 8.90
N GLU A 357 -21.41 7.72 8.28
CA GLU A 357 -21.57 9.04 7.70
C GLU A 357 -21.93 10.07 8.77
N SER A 358 -21.26 11.21 8.71
CA SER A 358 -21.44 12.26 9.73
C SER A 358 -22.79 12.96 9.64
N THR A 359 -23.32 13.07 8.41
CA THR A 359 -24.64 13.68 8.17
C THR A 359 -25.79 12.82 8.68
N ASP A 360 -25.56 11.54 8.96
CA ASP A 360 -26.58 10.66 9.53
C ASP A 360 -26.82 10.92 11.03
N GLN A 361 -25.95 11.72 11.67
CA GLN A 361 -26.00 12.07 13.10
C GLN A 361 -26.19 10.83 14.01
N PRO A 362 -25.30 9.83 13.92
CA PRO A 362 -25.40 8.61 14.73
C PRO A 362 -25.21 8.94 16.21
N ASP A 363 -25.99 8.29 17.08
CA ASP A 363 -25.80 8.34 18.54
C ASP A 363 -24.70 7.34 18.95
N PRO A 364 -23.49 7.81 19.33
CA PRO A 364 -22.39 6.92 19.66
C PRO A 364 -22.66 6.09 20.92
N ALA A 365 -23.33 6.67 21.92
CA ALA A 365 -23.61 5.98 23.18
C ALA A 365 -24.61 4.85 22.96
N ALA A 366 -25.69 5.12 22.23
CA ALA A 366 -26.69 4.09 21.90
C ALA A 366 -26.08 2.95 21.07
N LEU A 367 -25.20 3.26 20.12
CA LEU A 367 -24.52 2.25 19.29
C LEU A 367 -23.54 1.40 20.10
N THR A 368 -22.74 2.02 20.98
CA THR A 368 -21.81 1.30 21.87
C THR A 368 -22.58 0.40 22.85
N ASP A 369 -23.60 0.94 23.52
CA ASP A 369 -24.43 0.17 24.47
C ASP A 369 -25.17 -0.97 23.77
N GLY A 370 -25.75 -0.70 22.60
CA GLY A 370 -26.46 -1.70 21.80
C GLY A 370 -25.55 -2.80 21.28
N PHE A 371 -24.33 -2.46 20.84
CA PHE A 371 -23.38 -3.45 20.35
C PHE A 371 -22.95 -4.45 21.44
N GLY A 372 -22.94 -4.04 22.72
CA GLY A 372 -22.68 -4.90 23.87
C GLY A 372 -23.82 -5.85 24.26
N GLN A 373 -24.99 -5.76 23.62
CA GLN A 373 -26.15 -6.61 23.92
C GLN A 373 -26.07 -7.99 23.24
N THR A 374 -27.11 -8.79 23.42
CA THR A 374 -27.23 -10.12 22.81
C THR A 374 -27.10 -10.05 21.29
N ARG A 375 -26.28 -10.94 20.75
CA ARG A 375 -26.05 -11.10 19.31
C ARG A 375 -27.13 -12.02 18.73
N HIS A 376 -27.75 -11.58 17.64
CA HIS A 376 -28.65 -12.39 16.84
C HIS A 376 -27.96 -12.73 15.51
N GLU A 377 -27.66 -14.02 15.30
CA GLU A 377 -27.03 -14.52 14.08
C GLU A 377 -28.07 -15.23 13.21
N GLN A 378 -28.06 -14.92 11.91
CA GLN A 378 -28.93 -15.54 10.92
C GLN A 378 -28.16 -15.85 9.63
N TRP A 379 -28.21 -17.11 9.22
CA TRP A 379 -27.62 -17.62 7.98
C TRP A 379 -28.66 -17.63 6.86
N THR A 380 -28.27 -17.17 5.67
CA THR A 380 -29.23 -16.83 4.60
C THR A 380 -29.46 -17.97 3.60
N GLY A 381 -28.57 -18.96 3.53
CA GLY A 381 -28.51 -19.92 2.43
C GLY A 381 -27.96 -19.35 1.11
N ILE A 382 -27.66 -18.05 1.04
CA ILE A 382 -27.12 -17.41 -0.15
C ILE A 382 -25.62 -17.71 -0.22
N THR A 383 -25.18 -18.36 -1.30
CA THR A 383 -23.77 -18.71 -1.51
C THR A 383 -23.08 -17.71 -2.42
N ALA A 384 -21.87 -17.29 -2.07
CA ALA A 384 -21.02 -16.45 -2.91
C ALA A 384 -19.71 -17.17 -3.25
N ARG A 385 -19.30 -17.12 -4.52
CA ARG A 385 -18.00 -17.68 -4.94
C ARG A 385 -16.90 -16.64 -4.79
N TYR A 386 -15.72 -17.05 -4.31
CA TYR A 386 -14.55 -16.18 -4.24
C TYR A 386 -14.01 -15.81 -5.62
N ASP A 387 -14.22 -16.69 -6.59
CA ASP A 387 -13.92 -16.47 -8.01
C ASP A 387 -15.21 -16.21 -8.81
N HIS A 388 -15.16 -15.27 -9.75
CA HIS A 388 -16.18 -15.08 -10.78
C HIS A 388 -17.62 -14.74 -10.34
N ASP A 389 -17.89 -14.56 -9.05
CA ASP A 389 -19.20 -14.10 -8.57
C ASP A 389 -19.31 -12.57 -8.65
N PRO A 390 -20.35 -12.00 -9.30
CA PRO A 390 -20.62 -10.56 -9.33
C PRO A 390 -21.07 -9.97 -7.97
N ALA A 391 -20.36 -10.33 -6.89
CA ALA A 391 -20.65 -9.88 -5.54
C ALA A 391 -19.71 -8.78 -5.05
N ASP A 392 -18.74 -8.33 -5.86
CA ASP A 392 -17.73 -7.35 -5.45
C ASP A 392 -18.30 -5.99 -5.02
N HIS A 393 -19.54 -5.71 -5.39
CA HIS A 393 -20.22 -4.45 -5.07
C HIS A 393 -21.42 -4.60 -4.14
N LEU A 394 -21.60 -5.74 -3.45
CA LEU A 394 -22.72 -5.93 -2.51
C LEU A 394 -22.80 -4.84 -1.43
N ASP A 395 -21.68 -4.38 -0.87
CA ASP A 395 -21.62 -3.25 0.07
C ASP A 395 -22.20 -1.96 -0.53
N LEU A 396 -21.85 -1.64 -1.78
CA LEU A 396 -22.40 -0.47 -2.47
C LEU A 396 -23.87 -0.68 -2.83
N TRP A 397 -24.27 -1.91 -3.13
CA TRP A 397 -25.65 -2.26 -3.41
C TRP A 397 -26.51 -2.06 -2.16
N LEU A 398 -26.06 -2.55 -1.01
CA LEU A 398 -26.70 -2.32 0.30
C LEU A 398 -26.80 -0.83 0.60
N LEU A 399 -25.71 -0.07 0.46
CA LEU A 399 -25.72 1.39 0.64
C LEU A 399 -26.78 2.08 -0.23
N THR A 400 -27.00 1.60 -1.46
CA THR A 400 -27.91 2.24 -2.42
C THR A 400 -29.35 1.74 -2.35
N HIS A 401 -29.64 0.62 -1.68
CA HIS A 401 -30.98 0.03 -1.59
C HIS A 401 -31.55 -0.01 -0.16
N ALA A 402 -30.71 -0.06 0.86
CA ALA A 402 -31.15 -0.04 2.25
C ALA A 402 -31.95 1.22 2.57
N THR A 403 -32.95 1.08 3.44
CA THR A 403 -33.65 2.20 4.10
C THR A 403 -32.96 2.58 5.41
N ALA A 404 -32.35 1.60 6.08
CA ALA A 404 -31.47 1.82 7.23
C ALA A 404 -30.16 2.51 6.81
N ARG A 405 -29.51 3.16 7.78
CA ARG A 405 -28.22 3.85 7.56
C ARG A 405 -27.11 2.83 7.34
N PHE A 406 -26.07 3.22 6.62
CA PHE A 406 -24.97 2.35 6.26
C PHE A 406 -23.71 2.66 7.06
N GLY A 407 -22.97 1.63 7.48
CA GLY A 407 -21.71 1.79 8.17
C GLY A 407 -20.74 0.66 7.84
N ARG A 408 -19.52 0.74 8.39
CA ARG A 408 -18.50 -0.29 8.21
C ARG A 408 -17.73 -0.57 9.49
N LEU A 409 -17.68 -1.84 9.90
CA LEU A 409 -16.86 -2.28 11.02
C LEU A 409 -15.41 -2.47 10.58
N ALA A 410 -14.50 -1.95 11.39
CA ALA A 410 -13.09 -2.33 11.41
C ALA A 410 -12.82 -3.04 12.74
N VAL A 411 -12.19 -4.21 12.66
CA VAL A 411 -11.97 -5.08 13.83
C VAL A 411 -10.51 -5.52 13.89
N THR A 412 -9.97 -5.65 15.10
CA THR A 412 -8.63 -6.19 15.35
C THR A 412 -8.58 -7.71 15.13
N ALA A 413 -7.37 -8.30 15.17
CA ALA A 413 -7.23 -9.75 15.08
C ALA A 413 -7.81 -10.45 16.33
N GLU A 414 -7.73 -9.77 17.46
CA GLU A 414 -8.25 -10.17 18.77
C GLU A 414 -9.78 -10.25 18.73
N ALA A 415 -10.47 -9.20 18.25
CA ALA A 415 -11.93 -9.23 18.07
C ALA A 415 -12.39 -10.36 17.12
N ARG A 416 -11.66 -10.60 16.03
CA ARG A 416 -11.98 -11.71 15.11
C ARG A 416 -11.84 -13.06 15.79
N SER A 417 -10.77 -13.25 16.56
CA SER A 417 -10.53 -14.48 17.33
C SER A 417 -11.59 -14.69 18.43
N ALA A 418 -12.18 -13.60 18.93
CA ALA A 418 -13.31 -13.62 19.87
C ALA A 418 -14.68 -13.79 19.18
N GLY A 419 -14.72 -14.04 17.86
CA GLY A 419 -15.94 -14.32 17.09
C GLY A 419 -16.68 -13.09 16.58
N ILE A 420 -16.07 -11.91 16.57
CA ILE A 420 -16.57 -10.73 15.85
C ILE A 420 -15.84 -10.66 14.51
N ASP A 421 -16.35 -11.42 13.53
CA ASP A 421 -15.68 -11.64 12.24
C ASP A 421 -16.51 -11.11 11.06
N PRO A 422 -16.63 -9.78 10.90
CA PRO A 422 -17.35 -9.20 9.78
C PRO A 422 -16.66 -9.55 8.45
N ALA A 423 -17.49 -9.82 7.44
CA ALA A 423 -17.08 -10.31 6.14
C ALA A 423 -16.04 -9.39 5.49
N ARG A 424 -14.82 -9.93 5.29
CA ARG A 424 -13.66 -9.16 4.79
C ARG A 424 -13.86 -8.67 3.36
N ARG A 425 -14.54 -9.47 2.52
CA ARG A 425 -14.79 -9.16 1.11
C ARG A 425 -15.51 -7.83 0.92
N TRP A 426 -16.43 -7.49 1.82
CA TRP A 426 -17.20 -6.24 1.81
C TRP A 426 -16.71 -5.26 2.88
N GLY A 427 -15.50 -5.51 3.40
CA GLY A 427 -14.79 -4.75 4.39
C GLY A 427 -15.67 -4.25 5.53
N GLY A 428 -16.44 -5.19 6.10
CA GLY A 428 -17.29 -4.99 7.27
C GLY A 428 -18.55 -4.17 7.05
N ALA A 429 -19.11 -4.20 5.83
CA ALA A 429 -20.42 -3.59 5.54
C ALA A 429 -21.49 -3.96 6.59
N ALA A 430 -22.21 -2.94 7.02
CA ALA A 430 -23.25 -3.06 8.03
C ALA A 430 -24.36 -2.03 7.80
N LEU A 431 -25.54 -2.36 8.27
CA LEU A 431 -26.67 -1.45 8.42
C LEU A 431 -26.83 -1.12 9.90
N TYR A 432 -27.33 0.07 10.21
CA TYR A 432 -27.62 0.45 11.58
C TYR A 432 -28.84 1.36 11.70
N ASP A 433 -29.52 1.24 12.84
CA ASP A 433 -30.65 2.08 13.24
C ASP A 433 -30.81 2.10 14.76
N ASP A 434 -31.08 3.26 15.35
CA ASP A 434 -31.37 3.46 16.79
C ASP A 434 -30.58 2.55 17.76
N GLY A 435 -29.23 2.59 17.66
CA GLY A 435 -28.32 1.82 18.53
C GLY A 435 -28.15 0.34 18.16
N THR A 436 -28.84 -0.14 17.13
CA THR A 436 -28.71 -1.50 16.60
C THR A 436 -27.80 -1.52 15.38
N VAL A 437 -26.87 -2.47 15.31
CA VAL A 437 -25.96 -2.68 14.17
C VAL A 437 -26.14 -4.09 13.63
N SER A 438 -26.36 -4.25 12.32
CA SER A 438 -26.38 -5.53 11.61
C SER A 438 -25.27 -5.58 10.57
N TYR A 439 -24.33 -6.51 10.70
CA TYR A 439 -23.16 -6.61 9.80
C TYR A 439 -23.10 -7.96 9.10
N LEU A 440 -22.55 -7.95 7.88
CA LEU A 440 -22.37 -9.16 7.09
C LEU A 440 -21.30 -10.05 7.71
N VAL A 441 -21.56 -11.36 7.73
CA VAL A 441 -20.61 -12.41 8.07
C VAL A 441 -20.59 -13.46 6.96
N THR A 442 -19.55 -14.29 6.94
CA THR A 442 -19.40 -15.40 5.99
C THR A 442 -18.97 -16.66 6.71
N ARG A 443 -19.44 -17.82 6.25
CA ARG A 443 -18.88 -19.12 6.61
C ARG A 443 -18.47 -19.87 5.35
N ASP A 444 -17.28 -20.45 5.35
CA ASP A 444 -16.82 -21.24 4.21
C ASP A 444 -17.60 -22.56 4.13
N LEU A 445 -18.07 -22.88 2.93
CA LEU A 445 -18.67 -24.17 2.59
C LEU A 445 -17.67 -25.06 1.82
N SER A 446 -16.76 -24.44 1.07
CA SER A 446 -15.62 -25.04 0.36
C SER A 446 -14.51 -24.00 0.20
N ASP A 447 -13.38 -24.38 -0.42
CA ASP A 447 -12.24 -23.47 -0.69
C ASP A 447 -12.62 -22.26 -1.57
N ASP A 448 -13.68 -22.38 -2.37
CA ASP A 448 -14.12 -21.38 -3.36
C ASP A 448 -15.53 -20.83 -3.10
N VAL A 449 -16.27 -21.36 -2.13
CA VAL A 449 -17.66 -20.97 -1.84
C VAL A 449 -17.84 -20.66 -0.36
N ALA A 450 -18.46 -19.50 -0.08
CA ALA A 450 -18.90 -19.13 1.26
C ALA A 450 -20.40 -18.84 1.28
N GLU A 451 -21.05 -19.10 2.40
CA GLU A 451 -22.42 -18.67 2.65
C GLU A 451 -22.43 -17.31 3.35
N LEU A 452 -23.35 -16.44 2.92
CA LEU A 452 -23.64 -15.16 3.55
C LEU A 452 -24.50 -15.34 4.80
N GLY A 453 -24.13 -14.64 5.87
CA GLY A 453 -24.94 -14.46 7.05
C GLY A 453 -24.95 -13.02 7.51
N VAL A 454 -25.74 -12.76 8.54
CA VAL A 454 -25.75 -11.50 9.26
C VAL A 454 -25.70 -11.75 10.76
N VAL A 455 -25.00 -10.86 11.44
CA VAL A 455 -25.06 -10.73 12.90
C VAL A 455 -25.58 -9.35 13.24
N ALA A 456 -26.61 -9.28 14.07
CA ALA A 456 -27.15 -8.05 14.61
C ALA A 456 -26.98 -7.95 16.13
N CYS A 457 -26.62 -6.76 16.61
CA CYS A 457 -26.47 -6.44 18.03
C CYS A 457 -27.27 -5.17 18.33
N GLY A 458 -28.02 -5.15 19.44
CA GLY A 458 -28.76 -3.97 19.91
C GLY A 458 -30.25 -4.22 20.16
N PRO A 459 -31.00 -3.21 20.61
CA PRO A 459 -32.37 -3.37 21.09
C PRO A 459 -33.35 -3.92 20.05
N GLN A 460 -33.05 -3.73 18.76
CA GLN A 460 -33.90 -4.18 17.64
C GLN A 460 -33.18 -5.23 16.77
N HIS A 461 -32.27 -6.02 17.36
CA HIS A 461 -31.41 -6.95 16.63
C HIS A 461 -32.18 -7.90 15.68
N GLY A 462 -33.34 -8.41 16.08
CA GLY A 462 -34.15 -9.32 15.24
C GLY A 462 -34.69 -8.62 14.00
N THR A 463 -35.36 -7.48 14.19
CA THR A 463 -35.95 -6.68 13.11
C THR A 463 -34.90 -6.23 12.10
N LEU A 464 -33.74 -5.75 12.56
CA LEU A 464 -32.69 -5.28 11.65
C LEU A 464 -31.99 -6.44 10.93
N ALA A 465 -31.83 -7.60 11.58
CA ALA A 465 -31.32 -8.80 10.92
C ALA A 465 -32.25 -9.29 9.82
N GLU A 466 -33.56 -9.39 10.09
CA GLU A 466 -34.58 -9.75 9.09
C GLU A 466 -34.58 -8.78 7.91
N THR A 467 -34.57 -7.47 8.20
CA THR A 467 -34.47 -6.43 7.16
C THR A 467 -33.23 -6.59 6.29
N THR A 468 -32.09 -6.91 6.89
CA THR A 468 -30.84 -7.12 6.14
C THR A 468 -30.89 -8.42 5.32
N VAL A 469 -31.48 -9.50 5.85
CA VAL A 469 -31.68 -10.77 5.13
C VAL A 469 -32.59 -10.59 3.92
N ASP A 470 -33.71 -9.88 4.08
CA ASP A 470 -34.64 -9.60 2.99
C ASP A 470 -33.96 -8.81 1.86
N LEU A 471 -33.13 -7.84 2.25
CA LEU A 471 -32.35 -7.04 1.31
C LEU A 471 -31.29 -7.89 0.58
N LEU A 472 -30.61 -8.81 1.27
CA LEU A 472 -29.71 -9.78 0.65
C LEU A 472 -30.44 -10.73 -0.31
N ALA A 473 -31.65 -11.19 0.05
CA ALA A 473 -32.47 -12.02 -0.81
C ALA A 473 -32.98 -11.26 -2.05
N GLU A 474 -33.20 -9.95 -1.96
CA GLU A 474 -33.48 -9.11 -3.13
C GLU A 474 -32.27 -8.97 -4.04
N TRP A 475 -31.08 -8.71 -3.48
CA TRP A 475 -29.83 -8.69 -4.24
C TRP A 475 -29.60 -10.02 -4.98
N ASP A 476 -29.81 -11.14 -4.30
CA ASP A 476 -29.54 -12.48 -4.84
C ASP A 476 -30.39 -12.82 -6.08
N LYS A 477 -31.57 -12.19 -6.25
CA LYS A 477 -32.41 -12.39 -7.44
C LYS A 477 -31.76 -11.92 -8.74
N SER A 478 -30.88 -10.92 -8.68
CA SER A 478 -30.32 -10.26 -9.86
C SER A 478 -28.80 -10.15 -9.87
N ARG A 479 -28.15 -10.19 -8.70
CA ARG A 479 -26.70 -10.08 -8.48
C ARG A 479 -26.02 -9.08 -9.43
N PRO A 480 -26.43 -7.80 -9.38
CA PRO A 480 -25.98 -6.82 -10.35
C PRO A 480 -24.46 -6.62 -10.22
N GLY A 481 -23.74 -6.83 -11.33
CA GLY A 481 -22.29 -6.97 -11.30
C GLY A 481 -21.49 -5.66 -11.38
N GLN A 482 -21.94 -4.68 -12.16
CA GLN A 482 -21.21 -3.41 -12.34
C GLN A 482 -22.14 -2.21 -12.15
N PRO A 483 -21.89 -1.35 -11.15
CA PRO A 483 -22.65 -0.14 -10.98
C PRO A 483 -22.22 0.91 -12.01
N THR A 484 -23.18 1.68 -12.53
CA THR A 484 -22.91 2.92 -13.26
C THR A 484 -23.04 4.10 -12.31
N VAL A 485 -21.91 4.77 -12.04
CA VAL A 485 -21.86 5.98 -11.22
C VAL A 485 -21.87 7.21 -12.12
N THR A 486 -22.81 8.13 -11.92
CA THR A 486 -22.81 9.42 -12.63
C THR A 486 -22.55 10.56 -11.66
N ALA A 487 -21.59 11.41 -12.00
CA ALA A 487 -21.26 12.62 -11.28
C ALA A 487 -21.82 13.85 -12.01
N TYR A 488 -22.48 14.72 -11.25
CA TYR A 488 -23.04 15.99 -11.70
C TYR A 488 -22.37 17.13 -10.97
N ARG A 489 -21.92 18.14 -11.71
CA ARG A 489 -21.29 19.35 -11.14
C ARG A 489 -22.27 20.20 -10.30
N ASN A 490 -23.57 20.18 -10.62
CA ASN A 490 -24.59 20.95 -9.91
C ASN A 490 -25.67 20.03 -9.33
N PRO A 491 -25.94 20.09 -8.00
CA PRO A 491 -26.95 19.24 -7.34
C PRO A 491 -28.37 19.42 -7.86
N ASP A 492 -28.76 20.64 -8.22
CA ASP A 492 -30.12 20.98 -8.66
C ASP A 492 -30.52 20.33 -9.99
N SER A 493 -29.58 19.67 -10.67
CA SER A 493 -29.82 18.97 -11.94
C SER A 493 -30.26 17.52 -11.78
N VAL A 494 -30.34 17.01 -10.54
CA VAL A 494 -30.63 15.60 -10.26
C VAL A 494 -32.07 15.41 -9.79
N SER A 495 -32.86 14.64 -10.54
CA SER A 495 -34.26 14.34 -10.23
C SER A 495 -34.49 12.96 -9.60
N THR A 496 -33.42 12.24 -9.24
CA THR A 496 -33.50 10.87 -8.71
C THR A 496 -33.66 10.88 -7.19
N ALA A 497 -34.43 9.94 -6.64
CA ALA A 497 -34.70 9.86 -5.20
C ALA A 497 -33.49 9.47 -4.33
N ARG A 498 -32.44 8.85 -4.90
CA ARG A 498 -31.23 8.44 -4.18
C ARG A 498 -29.98 9.02 -4.84
N TYR A 499 -29.36 9.99 -4.18
CA TYR A 499 -28.12 10.64 -4.62
C TYR A 499 -27.21 10.92 -3.43
N PHE A 500 -25.91 11.01 -3.68
CA PHE A 500 -24.90 11.38 -2.69
C PHE A 500 -24.49 12.82 -2.94
N ALA A 501 -25.00 13.74 -2.12
CA ALA A 501 -24.65 15.16 -2.19
C ALA A 501 -23.27 15.43 -1.59
N ARG A 502 -22.48 16.28 -2.25
CA ARG A 502 -21.17 16.73 -1.80
C ARG A 502 -21.02 18.22 -2.07
N PRO A 503 -20.00 18.89 -1.49
CA PRO A 503 -19.80 20.32 -1.71
C PRO A 503 -19.73 20.74 -3.19
N TYR A 504 -19.14 19.92 -4.07
CA TYR A 504 -18.95 20.26 -5.48
C TYR A 504 -19.63 19.33 -6.47
N THR A 505 -20.05 18.13 -6.03
CA THR A 505 -20.60 17.11 -6.91
C THR A 505 -21.83 16.47 -6.29
N THR A 506 -22.78 16.07 -7.12
CA THR A 506 -23.79 15.08 -6.75
C THR A 506 -23.54 13.78 -7.50
N LEU A 507 -23.50 12.66 -6.78
CA LEU A 507 -23.36 11.34 -7.38
C LEU A 507 -24.69 10.61 -7.40
N THR A 508 -24.91 9.85 -8.46
CA THR A 508 -25.99 8.85 -8.55
C THR A 508 -25.38 7.50 -8.90
N VAL A 509 -26.01 6.43 -8.42
CA VAL A 509 -25.59 5.06 -8.70
C VAL A 509 -26.78 4.30 -9.26
N THR A 510 -26.55 3.59 -10.35
CA THR A 510 -27.54 2.74 -11.04
C THR A 510 -26.92 1.36 -11.26
N TRP A 511 -27.77 0.33 -11.32
CA TRP A 511 -27.38 -1.09 -11.32
C TRP A 511 -27.93 -1.83 -12.52
#